data_AF-A0A0F9FPR0-F1
#
_entry.id   AF-A0A0F9FPR0-F1
#
_cell.length_a   1.000
_cell.length_b   1.000
_cell.length_c   1.000
_cell.angle_alpha   90.00
_cell.angle_beta   90.00
_cell.angle_gamma   90.00
#
_symmetry.space_group_name_H-M   'P 1'
#
loop_
_entity.id
_entity.type
_entity.pdbx_description
1 polymer ?
#
loop_
_entity_poly.entity_id
_entity_poly.type
_entity_poly.pdbx_seq_one_letter_code
_entity_poly.pdbx_strand_id
1 'polypeptide(L)'
;MSFYSEKGNIMREETKWFNRNWWVSPLNYSKEVKELFNLPERVYVRDSTIREGEETPGVYFTLEQKIKIVEKLEKLGVEHIDCGYIGQVQDQWDLANELKELGFKIKTYSHLSSNPSRWTAEIKKSLDARINYIGFGIVLTEWQLQLFTHDENVTPDVMISMIPTVLKRIKQLGGNAILDCVDATRTDLPTLINAIDKGMKYGAAMIMLY
;
A
#
# COMPACT_ATOMS: atom_id res chain seq x y z
N MET A 1 16.01 -18.85 -13.09
CA MET A 1 15.72 -19.42 -14.43
C MET A 1 15.70 -18.24 -15.39
N SER A 2 16.73 -18.13 -16.24
CA SER A 2 16.90 -17.00 -17.16
C SER A 2 15.99 -17.21 -18.37
N PHE A 3 15.16 -16.22 -18.69
CA PHE A 3 14.18 -16.30 -19.77
C PHE A 3 14.46 -15.23 -20.82
N TYR A 4 15.56 -15.39 -21.54
CA TYR A 4 15.80 -14.67 -22.79
C TYR A 4 16.12 -15.69 -23.89
N SER A 5 15.49 -15.52 -25.05
CA SER A 5 15.90 -16.19 -26.29
C SER A 5 16.57 -15.16 -27.21
N GLU A 6 17.54 -15.61 -27.99
CA GLU A 6 18.41 -14.81 -28.87
C GLU A 6 17.70 -14.05 -30.01
N LYS A 7 16.35 -14.01 -30.03
CA LYS A 7 15.56 -13.33 -31.07
C LYS A 7 14.42 -12.44 -30.55
N GLY A 8 14.49 -11.95 -29.31
CA GLY A 8 13.80 -10.73 -28.86
C GLY A 8 12.26 -10.70 -28.84
N ASN A 9 11.56 -11.68 -29.40
CA ASN A 9 10.10 -11.77 -29.39
C ASN A 9 9.64 -13.01 -28.61
N ILE A 10 9.35 -12.82 -27.32
CA ILE A 10 8.57 -13.79 -26.56
C ILE A 10 7.10 -13.53 -26.88
N MET A 11 6.60 -14.11 -27.97
CA MET A 11 5.15 -14.25 -28.16
C MET A 11 4.68 -15.30 -27.16
N ARG A 12 4.35 -14.88 -25.93
CA ARG A 12 3.71 -15.76 -24.95
C ARG A 12 2.33 -16.11 -25.47
N GLU A 13 1.93 -17.38 -25.38
CA GLU A 13 0.56 -17.79 -25.68
C GLU A 13 -0.42 -17.00 -24.79
N GLU A 14 -1.47 -16.45 -25.40
CA GLU A 14 -2.55 -15.84 -24.65
C GLU A 14 -3.25 -16.92 -23.82
N THR A 15 -3.38 -16.66 -22.52
CA THR A 15 -4.08 -17.51 -21.57
C THR A 15 -5.17 -16.69 -20.88
N LYS A 16 -6.00 -17.37 -20.08
CA LYS A 16 -7.03 -16.69 -19.28
C LYS A 16 -6.44 -15.69 -18.28
N TRP A 17 -5.22 -15.95 -17.79
CA TRP A 17 -4.52 -15.15 -16.78
C TRP A 17 -3.38 -14.29 -17.35
N PHE A 18 -3.04 -14.41 -18.64
CA PHE A 18 -2.03 -13.60 -19.31
C PHE A 18 -2.49 -13.29 -20.73
N ASN A 19 -2.85 -12.04 -21.00
CA ASN A 19 -3.25 -11.57 -22.33
C ASN A 19 -2.96 -10.07 -22.46
N ARG A 20 -3.36 -9.46 -23.59
CA ARG A 20 -3.14 -8.03 -23.85
C ARG A 20 -3.74 -7.09 -22.79
N ASN A 21 -4.80 -7.50 -22.11
CA ASN A 21 -5.55 -6.64 -21.19
C ASN A 21 -5.09 -6.81 -19.73
N TRP A 22 -4.67 -8.01 -19.32
CA TRP A 22 -4.22 -8.24 -17.95
C TRP A 22 -3.25 -9.42 -17.81
N TRP A 23 -2.47 -9.35 -16.72
CA TRP A 23 -1.68 -10.44 -16.20
C TRP A 23 -1.97 -10.65 -14.72
N VAL A 24 -2.44 -11.84 -14.36
CA VAL A 24 -2.74 -12.25 -12.99
C VAL A 24 -2.16 -13.65 -12.71
N SER A 25 -2.17 -14.08 -11.46
CA SER A 25 -1.74 -15.44 -11.11
C SER A 25 -2.67 -16.50 -11.71
N PRO A 26 -2.15 -17.59 -12.30
CA PRO A 26 -2.97 -18.74 -12.71
C PRO A 26 -3.79 -19.33 -11.55
N LEU A 27 -3.32 -19.16 -10.31
CA LEU A 27 -4.01 -19.64 -9.11
C LEU A 27 -5.40 -19.01 -8.93
N ASN A 28 -5.65 -17.81 -9.47
CA ASN A 28 -6.96 -17.17 -9.46
C ASN A 28 -8.02 -17.97 -10.26
N TYR A 29 -7.59 -18.91 -11.09
CA TYR A 29 -8.44 -19.80 -11.89
C TYR A 29 -8.42 -21.25 -11.39
N SER A 30 -7.65 -21.57 -10.34
CA SER A 30 -7.61 -22.91 -9.76
C SER A 30 -8.96 -23.25 -9.13
N LYS A 31 -9.48 -24.44 -9.43
CA LYS A 31 -10.74 -24.93 -8.84
C LYS A 31 -10.66 -24.99 -7.31
N GLU A 32 -9.56 -25.54 -6.80
CA GLU A 32 -9.31 -25.69 -5.35
C GLU A 32 -9.31 -24.35 -4.62
N VAL A 33 -8.78 -23.29 -5.24
CA VAL A 33 -8.77 -21.94 -4.66
C VAL A 33 -10.16 -21.32 -4.72
N LYS A 34 -10.84 -21.44 -5.87
CA LYS A 34 -12.17 -20.85 -6.08
C LYS A 34 -13.26 -21.50 -5.21
N GLU A 35 -13.13 -22.78 -4.88
CA GLU A 35 -14.06 -23.47 -3.98
C GLU A 35 -14.00 -22.94 -2.54
N LEU A 36 -12.89 -22.29 -2.16
CA LEU A 36 -12.71 -21.65 -0.85
C LEU A 36 -13.22 -20.19 -0.82
N PHE A 37 -13.69 -19.65 -1.94
CA PHE A 37 -14.11 -18.26 -2.01
C PHE A 37 -15.38 -18.00 -1.21
N ASN A 38 -15.24 -17.16 -0.18
CA ASN A 38 -16.35 -16.53 0.52
C ASN A 38 -16.25 -15.01 0.29
N LEU A 39 -16.72 -14.56 -0.89
CA LEU A 39 -16.56 -13.17 -1.31
C LEU A 39 -17.55 -12.25 -0.58
N PRO A 40 -17.13 -11.04 -0.21
CA PRO A 40 -18.02 -10.05 0.37
C PRO A 40 -18.99 -9.51 -0.69
N GLU A 41 -20.11 -8.93 -0.23
CA GLU A 41 -21.08 -8.26 -1.11
C GLU A 41 -20.46 -7.08 -1.89
N ARG A 42 -19.46 -6.41 -1.29
CA ARG A 42 -18.76 -5.27 -1.89
C ARG A 42 -17.25 -5.42 -1.79
N VAL A 43 -16.58 -5.11 -2.90
CA VAL A 43 -15.13 -5.02 -3.00
C VAL A 43 -14.75 -3.60 -3.41
N TYR A 44 -13.66 -3.11 -2.84
CA TYR A 44 -13.07 -1.82 -3.17
C TYR A 44 -11.79 -2.03 -3.96
N VAL A 45 -11.56 -1.20 -4.97
CA VAL A 45 -10.29 -1.15 -5.68
C VAL A 45 -9.49 0.03 -5.16
N ARG A 46 -8.28 -0.27 -4.68
CA ARG A 46 -7.23 0.72 -4.44
C ARG A 46 -6.24 0.61 -5.60
N ASP A 47 -6.09 1.69 -6.34
CA ASP A 47 -5.09 1.77 -7.40
C ASP A 47 -3.76 2.30 -6.86
N SER A 48 -2.67 1.68 -7.29
CA SER A 48 -1.31 2.07 -6.94
C SER A 48 -0.43 2.34 -8.16
N THR A 49 -1.03 2.59 -9.34
CA THR A 49 -0.32 2.85 -10.60
C THR A 49 0.67 4.01 -10.45
N ILE A 50 0.28 5.07 -9.77
CA ILE A 50 1.11 6.27 -9.55
C ILE A 50 2.10 6.15 -8.38
N ARG A 51 2.12 5.00 -7.67
CA ARG A 51 3.06 4.68 -6.58
C ARG A 51 3.91 3.46 -6.91
N GLU A 52 3.30 2.27 -6.89
CA GLU A 52 3.99 1.01 -7.20
C GLU A 52 4.37 0.94 -8.68
N GLY A 53 3.54 1.49 -9.56
CA GLY A 53 3.84 1.53 -10.99
C GLY A 53 5.10 2.34 -11.31
N GLU A 54 5.42 3.37 -10.52
CA GLU A 54 6.68 4.13 -10.66
C GLU A 54 7.93 3.37 -10.18
N GLU A 55 7.78 2.28 -9.42
CA GLU A 55 8.91 1.41 -9.08
C GLU A 55 9.33 0.53 -10.26
N THR A 56 8.55 0.53 -11.35
CA THR A 56 8.91 -0.15 -12.60
C THR A 56 10.10 0.56 -13.24
N PRO A 57 11.23 -0.13 -13.52
CA PRO A 57 12.40 0.50 -14.12
C PRO A 57 12.05 1.22 -15.44
N GLY A 58 12.44 2.50 -15.52
CA GLY A 58 12.20 3.34 -16.70
C GLY A 58 10.81 3.97 -16.76
N VAL A 59 9.97 3.80 -15.74
CA VAL A 59 8.68 4.49 -15.60
C VAL A 59 8.84 5.69 -14.70
N TYR A 60 8.42 6.86 -15.18
CA TYR A 60 8.36 8.09 -14.41
C TYR A 60 7.18 8.92 -14.91
N PHE A 61 6.34 9.40 -14.00
CA PHE A 61 5.21 10.26 -14.35
C PHE A 61 5.45 11.69 -13.87
N THR A 62 5.22 12.66 -14.75
CA THR A 62 5.09 14.05 -14.32
C THR A 62 3.82 14.24 -13.49
N LEU A 63 3.76 15.31 -12.69
CA LEU A 63 2.56 15.66 -11.92
C LEU A 63 1.30 15.71 -12.79
N GLU A 64 1.37 16.34 -13.97
CA GLU A 64 0.26 16.42 -14.91
C GLU A 64 -0.18 15.03 -15.42
N GLN A 65 0.77 14.14 -15.69
CA GLN A 65 0.47 12.76 -16.08
C GLN A 65 -0.22 12.00 -14.95
N LYS A 66 0.24 12.15 -13.70
CA LYS A 66 -0.40 11.54 -12.53
C LYS A 66 -1.84 12.01 -12.37
N ILE A 67 -2.09 13.32 -12.48
CA ILE A 67 -3.46 13.88 -12.40
C ILE A 67 -4.36 13.30 -13.49
N LYS A 68 -3.88 13.21 -14.74
CA LYS A 68 -4.63 12.59 -15.85
C LYS A 68 -4.93 11.11 -15.62
N ILE A 69 -4.02 10.38 -14.96
CA ILE A 69 -4.27 8.99 -14.55
C ILE A 69 -5.37 8.95 -13.49
N VAL A 70 -5.26 9.77 -12.45
CA VAL A 70 -6.25 9.85 -11.36
C VAL A 70 -7.64 10.25 -11.89
N GLU A 71 -7.73 11.16 -12.85
CA GLU A 71 -8.99 11.52 -13.53
C GLU A 71 -9.66 10.31 -14.18
N LYS A 72 -8.87 9.48 -14.87
CA LYS A 72 -9.39 8.24 -15.48
C LYS A 72 -9.82 7.24 -14.42
N LEU A 73 -9.07 7.11 -13.33
CA LEU A 73 -9.39 6.20 -12.22
C LEU A 73 -10.70 6.62 -11.53
N GLU A 74 -10.87 7.91 -11.23
CA GLU A 74 -12.11 8.42 -10.61
C GLU A 74 -13.31 8.23 -11.55
N LYS A 75 -13.15 8.50 -12.85
CA LYS A 75 -14.19 8.25 -13.86
C LYS A 75 -14.56 6.77 -13.97
N LEU A 76 -13.60 5.86 -13.77
CA LEU A 76 -13.84 4.42 -13.77
C LEU A 76 -14.55 3.94 -12.49
N GLY A 77 -14.60 4.78 -11.45
CA GLY A 77 -15.17 4.44 -10.15
C GLY A 77 -14.18 3.77 -9.19
N VAL A 78 -12.88 3.91 -9.42
CA VAL A 78 -11.87 3.51 -8.43
C VAL A 78 -12.02 4.38 -7.20
N GLU A 79 -12.07 3.76 -6.02
CA GLU A 79 -12.41 4.48 -4.81
C GLU A 79 -11.20 5.05 -4.09
N HIS A 80 -10.07 4.32 -4.08
CA HIS A 80 -8.88 4.68 -3.32
C HIS A 80 -7.66 4.79 -4.25
N ILE A 81 -6.76 5.73 -3.96
CA ILE A 81 -5.44 5.81 -4.60
C ILE A 81 -4.33 5.89 -3.56
N ASP A 82 -3.19 5.30 -3.89
CA ASP A 82 -1.95 5.46 -3.14
C ASP A 82 -1.17 6.68 -3.61
N CYS A 83 -1.03 7.68 -2.74
CA CYS A 83 -0.25 8.89 -3.00
C CYS A 83 1.22 8.78 -2.54
N GLY A 84 1.64 7.65 -1.96
CA GLY A 84 3.03 7.45 -1.54
C GLY A 84 3.39 8.06 -0.17
N TYR A 85 4.68 8.37 0.00
CA TYR A 85 5.29 8.92 1.22
C TYR A 85 5.28 10.45 1.20
N ILE A 86 4.10 11.07 1.19
CA ILE A 86 3.94 12.54 1.13
C ILE A 86 4.64 13.31 2.26
N GLY A 87 4.89 12.63 3.40
CA GLY A 87 5.65 13.18 4.51
C GLY A 87 7.09 13.52 4.13
N GLN A 88 7.66 12.81 3.16
CA GLN A 88 9.06 12.87 2.76
C GLN A 88 9.27 13.33 1.31
N VAL A 89 8.35 13.01 0.41
CA VAL A 89 8.49 13.27 -1.03
C VAL A 89 7.60 14.44 -1.43
N GLN A 90 8.22 15.54 -1.89
CA GLN A 90 7.49 16.78 -2.19
C GLN A 90 6.53 16.61 -3.36
N ASP A 91 6.95 15.99 -4.47
CA ASP A 91 6.11 15.77 -5.65
C ASP A 91 4.82 14.97 -5.34
N GLN A 92 4.91 14.04 -4.39
CA GLN A 92 3.77 13.25 -3.92
C GLN A 92 2.81 14.07 -3.05
N TRP A 93 3.35 15.01 -2.26
CA TRP A 93 2.56 15.98 -1.51
C TRP A 93 1.90 17.01 -2.43
N ASP A 94 2.61 17.49 -3.46
CA ASP A 94 2.08 18.41 -4.47
C ASP A 94 0.92 17.75 -5.23
N LEU A 95 1.07 16.48 -5.63
CA LEU A 95 -0.02 15.69 -6.20
C LEU A 95 -1.23 15.61 -5.26
N ALA A 96 -1.02 15.22 -4.01
CA ALA A 96 -2.12 15.09 -3.06
C ALA A 96 -2.89 16.41 -2.88
N ASN A 97 -2.19 17.55 -2.83
CA ASN A 97 -2.84 18.85 -2.75
C ASN A 97 -3.57 19.24 -4.03
N GLU A 98 -2.93 19.10 -5.18
CA GLU A 98 -3.51 19.47 -6.47
C GLU A 98 -4.81 18.69 -6.72
N LEU A 99 -4.84 17.39 -6.38
CA LEU A 99 -6.08 16.60 -6.45
C LEU A 99 -7.20 17.18 -5.58
N LYS A 100 -6.89 17.71 -4.40
CA LYS A 100 -7.90 18.32 -3.52
C LYS A 100 -8.37 19.67 -4.04
N GLU A 101 -7.48 20.51 -4.56
CA GLU A 101 -7.82 21.79 -5.18
C GLU A 101 -8.68 21.61 -6.44
N LEU A 102 -8.37 20.59 -7.25
CA LEU A 102 -9.16 20.20 -8.42
C LEU A 102 -10.50 19.51 -8.07
N GLY A 103 -10.76 19.26 -6.78
CA GLY A 103 -12.06 18.80 -6.29
C GLY A 103 -12.33 17.30 -6.42
N PHE A 104 -11.30 16.49 -6.70
CA PHE A 104 -11.39 15.03 -6.79
C PHE A 104 -12.04 14.42 -5.54
N LYS A 105 -12.87 13.39 -5.74
CA LYS A 105 -13.57 12.67 -4.67
C LYS A 105 -12.91 11.35 -4.31
N ILE A 106 -11.99 10.86 -5.14
CA ILE A 106 -11.22 9.67 -4.86
C ILE A 106 -10.50 9.79 -3.51
N LYS A 107 -10.56 8.73 -2.69
CA LYS A 107 -9.96 8.75 -1.36
C LYS A 107 -8.47 8.56 -1.49
N THR A 108 -7.72 9.45 -0.86
CA THR A 108 -6.26 9.44 -0.90
C THR A 108 -5.69 8.73 0.32
N TYR A 109 -4.63 7.97 0.10
CA TYR A 109 -3.88 7.29 1.13
C TYR A 109 -2.41 7.70 1.06
N SER A 110 -1.74 7.85 2.21
CA SER A 110 -0.30 8.07 2.30
C SER A 110 0.37 7.10 3.26
N HIS A 111 1.67 6.90 3.10
CA HIS A 111 2.48 6.06 3.99
C HIS A 111 3.33 6.92 4.95
N LEU A 112 3.43 6.49 6.21
CA LEU A 112 4.50 6.95 7.10
C LEU A 112 5.84 6.31 6.73
N SER A 113 6.94 7.02 6.97
CA SER A 113 8.27 6.44 6.80
C SER A 113 8.62 5.47 7.93
N SER A 114 9.73 4.74 7.79
CA SER A 114 10.24 3.85 8.84
C SER A 114 10.89 4.56 10.02
N ASN A 115 10.99 5.90 10.02
CA ASN A 115 11.69 6.66 11.05
C ASN A 115 10.73 7.24 12.12
N PRO A 116 10.70 6.71 13.35
CA PRO A 116 9.74 7.13 14.37
C PRO A 116 9.87 8.58 14.82
N SER A 117 11.06 9.18 14.66
CA SER A 117 11.31 10.59 15.02
C SER A 117 10.55 11.55 14.10
N ARG A 118 10.18 11.11 12.88
CA ARG A 118 9.52 11.94 11.86
C ARG A 118 8.00 11.82 11.86
N TRP A 119 7.44 10.75 12.42
CA TRP A 119 6.01 10.45 12.30
C TRP A 119 5.08 11.59 12.69
N THR A 120 5.38 12.35 13.75
CA THR A 120 4.51 13.48 14.13
C THR A 120 4.47 14.55 13.04
N ALA A 121 5.61 14.86 12.41
CA ALA A 121 5.67 15.82 11.31
C ALA A 121 5.02 15.26 10.04
N GLU A 122 5.22 13.99 9.74
CA GLU A 122 4.62 13.32 8.58
C GLU A 122 3.10 13.20 8.67
N ILE A 123 2.57 12.90 9.86
CA ILE A 123 1.12 12.88 10.12
C ILE A 123 0.55 14.28 9.88
N LYS A 124 1.16 15.33 10.45
CA LYS A 124 0.72 16.71 10.23
C LYS A 124 0.74 17.09 8.76
N LYS A 125 1.85 16.83 8.06
CA LYS A 125 1.99 17.08 6.62
C LYS A 125 0.92 16.33 5.80
N SER A 126 0.53 15.13 6.22
CA SER A 126 -0.55 14.37 5.59
C SER A 126 -1.94 14.97 5.82
N LEU A 127 -2.19 15.49 7.01
CA LEU A 127 -3.44 16.17 7.34
C LEU A 127 -3.54 17.52 6.61
N ASP A 128 -2.43 18.25 6.48
CA ASP A 128 -2.36 19.49 5.71
C ASP A 128 -2.73 19.25 4.24
N ALA A 129 -2.30 18.11 3.67
CA ALA A 129 -2.68 17.66 2.33
C ALA A 129 -4.09 17.04 2.25
N ARG A 130 -4.86 17.05 3.35
CA ARG A 130 -6.24 16.52 3.43
C ARG A 130 -6.34 15.05 3.00
N ILE A 131 -5.33 14.24 3.34
CA ILE A 131 -5.34 12.79 3.07
C ILE A 131 -6.46 12.10 3.85
N ASN A 132 -7.12 11.13 3.22
CA ASN A 132 -8.21 10.37 3.85
C ASN A 132 -7.69 9.31 4.84
N TYR A 133 -6.58 8.64 4.50
CA TYR A 133 -6.01 7.55 5.28
C TYR A 133 -4.48 7.64 5.38
N ILE A 134 -3.94 7.44 6.58
CA ILE A 134 -2.50 7.44 6.85
C ILE A 134 -2.10 6.02 7.24
N GLY A 135 -1.23 5.42 6.44
CA GLY A 135 -0.70 4.08 6.61
C GLY A 135 0.46 4.00 7.57
N PHE A 136 0.38 3.05 8.48
CA PHE A 136 1.48 2.65 9.34
C PHE A 136 1.99 1.26 8.91
N GLY A 137 3.06 1.28 8.12
CA GLY A 137 3.81 0.10 7.69
C GLY A 137 4.57 -0.57 8.83
N ILE A 138 4.26 -1.84 9.07
CA ILE A 138 5.00 -2.71 9.98
C ILE A 138 5.54 -3.91 9.21
N VAL A 139 6.82 -4.19 9.43
CA VAL A 139 7.48 -5.40 8.94
C VAL A 139 7.47 -6.41 10.09
N LEU A 140 7.01 -7.63 9.82
CA LEU A 140 6.82 -8.66 10.84
C LEU A 140 7.71 -9.89 10.66
N THR A 141 8.55 -9.91 9.61
CA THR A 141 9.52 -10.98 9.39
C THR A 141 10.90 -10.58 9.91
N GLU A 142 11.50 -11.40 10.78
CA GLU A 142 12.81 -11.15 11.40
C GLU A 142 13.90 -10.84 10.38
N TRP A 143 13.98 -11.59 9.28
CA TRP A 143 15.04 -11.40 8.28
C TRP A 143 14.96 -10.03 7.59
N GLN A 144 13.76 -9.49 7.34
CA GLN A 144 13.61 -8.14 6.77
C GLN A 144 13.99 -7.07 7.79
N LEU A 145 13.58 -7.25 9.05
CA LEU A 145 13.95 -6.33 10.11
C LEU A 145 15.47 -6.27 10.25
N GLN A 146 16.14 -7.42 10.25
CA GLN A 146 17.61 -7.48 10.26
C GLN A 146 18.23 -6.82 9.02
N LEU A 147 17.65 -7.03 7.83
CA LEU A 147 18.13 -6.43 6.59
C LEU A 147 18.00 -4.90 6.58
N PHE A 148 16.89 -4.35 7.07
CA PHE A 148 16.61 -2.92 7.00
C PHE A 148 17.22 -2.11 8.16
N THR A 149 17.39 -2.74 9.33
CA THR A 149 17.83 -2.05 10.54
C THR A 149 19.26 -2.38 10.93
N HIS A 150 19.76 -3.57 10.55
CA HIS A 150 21.00 -4.13 11.07
C HIS A 150 21.07 -4.20 12.61
N ASP A 151 19.91 -4.24 13.28
CA ASP A 151 19.77 -4.23 14.73
C ASP A 151 18.92 -5.41 15.20
N GLU A 152 19.56 -6.37 15.88
CA GLU A 152 18.92 -7.60 16.38
C GLU A 152 17.86 -7.31 17.47
N ASN A 153 17.86 -6.10 18.05
CA ASN A 153 16.86 -5.68 19.02
C ASN A 153 15.54 -5.25 18.37
N VAL A 154 15.51 -5.04 17.05
CA VAL A 154 14.28 -4.69 16.33
C VAL A 154 13.58 -5.97 15.88
N THR A 155 12.72 -6.49 16.76
CA THR A 155 11.97 -7.73 16.55
C THR A 155 10.52 -7.47 16.10
N PRO A 156 9.80 -8.49 15.57
CA PRO A 156 8.38 -8.37 15.29
C PRO A 156 7.56 -7.92 16.51
N ASP A 157 7.89 -8.41 17.71
CA ASP A 157 7.24 -7.99 18.95
C ASP A 157 7.44 -6.50 19.26
N VAL A 158 8.64 -5.98 18.99
CA VAL A 158 8.92 -4.53 19.11
C VAL A 158 8.03 -3.77 18.14
N MET A 159 7.95 -4.17 16.87
CA MET A 159 7.09 -3.51 15.87
C MET A 159 5.61 -3.53 16.28
N ILE A 160 5.12 -4.69 16.73
CA ILE A 160 3.74 -4.88 17.20
C ILE A 160 3.46 -4.03 18.46
N SER A 161 4.45 -3.84 19.35
CA SER A 161 4.32 -2.99 20.53
C SER A 161 4.11 -1.50 20.21
N MET A 162 4.53 -1.06 19.02
CA MET A 162 4.40 0.34 18.58
C MET A 162 3.00 0.67 18.07
N ILE A 163 2.25 -0.32 17.55
CA ILE A 163 0.90 -0.16 16.97
C ILE A 163 -0.01 0.73 17.84
N PRO A 164 -0.20 0.46 19.15
CA PRO A 164 -1.12 1.27 19.96
C PRO A 164 -0.72 2.74 20.01
N THR A 165 0.58 3.02 20.11
CA THR A 165 1.11 4.38 20.24
C THR A 165 0.95 5.15 18.94
N VAL A 166 1.25 4.53 17.80
CA VAL A 166 1.18 5.19 16.48
C VAL A 166 -0.27 5.43 16.06
N LEU A 167 -1.13 4.42 16.15
CA LEU A 167 -2.54 4.57 15.78
C LEU A 167 -3.25 5.61 16.66
N LYS A 168 -2.98 5.62 17.97
CA LYS A 168 -3.49 6.66 18.88
C LYS A 168 -2.98 8.05 18.48
N ARG A 169 -1.72 8.18 18.10
CA ARG A 169 -1.14 9.45 17.65
C ARG A 169 -1.84 9.98 16.38
N ILE A 170 -2.04 9.11 15.38
CA ILE A 170 -2.77 9.46 14.15
C ILE A 170 -4.18 9.95 14.51
N LYS A 171 -4.91 9.21 15.35
CA LYS A 171 -6.26 9.57 15.79
C LYS A 171 -6.31 10.88 16.58
N GLN A 172 -5.38 11.09 17.52
CA GLN A 172 -5.30 12.32 18.33
C GLN A 172 -5.04 13.57 17.50
N LEU A 173 -4.28 13.43 16.40
CA LEU A 173 -4.04 14.51 15.46
C LEU A 173 -5.18 14.70 14.45
N GLY A 174 -6.19 13.82 14.44
CA GLY A 174 -7.39 13.93 13.60
C GLY A 174 -7.36 13.09 12.31
N GLY A 175 -6.39 12.18 12.15
CA GLY A 175 -6.30 11.29 10.99
C GLY A 175 -7.01 9.95 11.19
N ASN A 176 -7.26 9.26 10.07
CA ASN A 176 -7.68 7.86 10.06
C ASN A 176 -6.50 6.97 9.69
N ALA A 177 -6.25 5.93 10.48
CA ALA A 177 -5.10 5.06 10.27
C ALA A 177 -5.46 3.80 9.47
N ILE A 178 -4.53 3.33 8.65
CA ILE A 178 -4.50 1.95 8.15
C ILE A 178 -3.27 1.29 8.77
N LEU A 179 -3.43 0.03 9.19
CA LEU A 179 -2.28 -0.79 9.57
C LEU A 179 -1.84 -1.62 8.37
N ASP A 180 -0.59 -1.42 7.94
CA ASP A 180 -0.04 -2.03 6.74
C ASP A 180 0.95 -3.12 7.17
N CYS A 181 0.52 -4.39 7.10
CA CYS A 181 1.34 -5.53 7.44
C CYS A 181 2.15 -5.95 6.20
N VAL A 182 3.42 -5.57 6.17
CA VAL A 182 4.36 -5.90 5.11
C VAL A 182 4.86 -7.33 5.26
N ASP A 183 4.95 -8.02 4.13
CA ASP A 183 5.35 -9.41 4.02
C ASP A 183 4.42 -10.36 4.78
N ALA A 184 3.12 -10.05 4.75
CA ALA A 184 2.12 -10.77 5.54
C ALA A 184 2.08 -12.26 5.18
N THR A 185 2.29 -12.59 3.91
CA THR A 185 2.26 -13.98 3.41
C THR A 185 3.44 -14.84 3.86
N ARG A 186 4.52 -14.23 4.36
CA ARG A 186 5.70 -14.92 4.93
C ARG A 186 5.87 -14.69 6.43
N THR A 187 4.95 -13.97 7.05
CA THR A 187 4.91 -13.78 8.50
C THR A 187 4.23 -14.99 9.14
N ASP A 188 4.76 -15.44 10.28
CA ASP A 188 4.13 -16.50 11.07
C ASP A 188 2.69 -16.10 11.48
N LEU A 189 1.74 -17.02 11.31
CA LEU A 189 0.31 -16.72 11.43
C LEU A 189 -0.09 -16.18 12.83
N PRO A 190 0.34 -16.79 13.96
CA PRO A 190 0.18 -16.21 15.29
C PRO A 190 0.67 -14.76 15.41
N THR A 191 1.86 -14.46 14.88
CA THR A 191 2.42 -13.10 14.88
C THR A 191 1.55 -12.12 14.10
N LEU A 192 1.10 -12.53 12.91
CA LEU A 192 0.22 -11.72 12.07
C LEU A 192 -1.13 -11.47 12.75
N ILE A 193 -1.76 -12.49 13.33
CA ILE A 193 -3.03 -12.36 14.07
C ILE A 193 -2.88 -11.37 15.24
N ASN A 194 -1.79 -11.46 16.01
CA ASN A 194 -1.53 -10.52 17.10
C ASN A 194 -1.43 -9.06 16.60
N ALA A 195 -0.77 -8.82 15.48
CA ALA A 195 -0.71 -7.49 14.86
C ALA A 195 -2.09 -6.99 14.42
N ILE A 196 -2.88 -7.84 13.76
CA ILE A 196 -4.24 -7.54 13.30
C ILE A 196 -5.15 -7.19 14.48
N ASP A 197 -5.16 -8.04 15.53
CA ASP A 197 -5.97 -7.84 16.72
C ASP A 197 -5.63 -6.52 17.42
N LYS A 198 -4.34 -6.17 17.52
CA LYS A 198 -3.93 -4.86 18.03
C LYS A 198 -4.39 -3.73 17.12
N GLY A 199 -4.22 -3.85 15.80
CA GLY A 199 -4.71 -2.87 14.84
C GLY A 199 -6.20 -2.57 15.02
N MET A 200 -7.02 -3.62 15.05
CA MET A 200 -8.46 -3.53 15.25
C MET A 200 -8.80 -2.91 16.61
N LYS A 201 -8.18 -3.39 17.70
CA LYS A 201 -8.42 -2.90 19.06
C LYS A 201 -8.10 -1.41 19.24
N TYR A 202 -7.05 -0.93 18.58
CA TYR A 202 -6.59 0.47 18.69
C TYR A 202 -7.11 1.39 17.60
N GLY A 203 -8.04 0.91 16.77
CA GLY A 203 -8.84 1.75 15.88
C GLY A 203 -8.23 1.99 14.50
N ALA A 204 -7.47 1.03 13.96
CA ALA A 204 -7.19 1.01 12.53
C ALA A 204 -8.52 0.94 11.76
N ALA A 205 -8.70 1.82 10.77
CA ALA A 205 -9.89 1.86 9.93
C ALA A 205 -9.89 0.70 8.90
N MET A 206 -8.69 0.29 8.48
CA MET A 206 -8.46 -0.86 7.59
C MET A 206 -7.15 -1.55 8.01
N ILE A 207 -7.06 -2.84 7.69
CA ILE A 207 -5.84 -3.63 7.78
C ILE A 207 -5.46 -4.03 6.35
N MET A 208 -4.23 -3.76 5.95
CA MET A 208 -3.69 -4.15 4.65
C MET A 208 -2.67 -5.27 4.82
N LEU A 209 -2.80 -6.32 4.02
CA LEU A 209 -1.90 -7.47 4.01
C LEU A 209 -1.25 -7.55 2.62
N TYR A 210 0.07 -7.48 2.53
CA TYR A 210 0.83 -7.53 1.27
C TYR A 210 2.24 -8.05 1.48
#